data_AF-A0A511K9T8-F1
#
_entry.id   AF-A0A511K9T8-F1
#
_cell.length_a   1.000
_cell.length_b   1.000
_cell.length_c   1.000
_cell.angle_alpha   90.00
_cell.angle_beta   90.00
_cell.angle_gamma   90.00
#
_symmetry.space_group_name_H-M   'P 1'
#
loop_
_entity.id
_entity.type
_entity.pdbx_description
1 polymer ?
#
loop_
_entity_poly.entity_id
_entity_poly.type
_entity_poly.pdbx_seq_one_letter_code
_entity_poly.pdbx_strand_id
1 'polypeptide(L)'
;MASLPELSQPPPSPSDTLSRFDTIPLFMQSLPKELGGTAELPESVAAEVKEGETNPSDTLAALQALAYDGDPSEIAENFRTQGNDLFKRRKFRDAIGFYTRALDEVGKELPTEERRTLRCNRAAANLELGNYGACLRDCSLVLSESHASYPDPPSPSSHKTTMKALLRSARALSALDKLAEALDAFSRLRMLEKEVGEEGDSGRKWREETECKVERKERREREERERERRSVEERQAMVLALTQRGVVFPRPTAKQPLFSSCPTDVTPPHFDPDVVPLTSLPSIPLIPPAATDRSYEPWQPPPPHTPLIFPTFLLLPLASPPTRDLIMSFPEDATFGDALVSMGHDPSSTQLYLSTLRGRVLKIGSKMTLGKVLVGAAKKNEKGELEDGWELKEGWALEMVGVPRGNEGDEWVRKWKEEVKEGAKAIL
;
A
#
# COMPACT_ATOMS: atom_id res chain seq x y z
N MET A 1 34.69 19.15 -63.83
CA MET A 1 33.68 18.87 -62.79
C MET A 1 34.31 17.86 -61.85
N ALA A 2 34.89 18.30 -60.74
CA ALA A 2 34.21 18.60 -59.49
C ALA A 2 33.60 17.33 -58.83
N SER A 3 34.40 16.74 -57.92
CA SER A 3 34.10 16.37 -56.52
C SER A 3 33.01 15.34 -56.15
N LEU A 4 33.39 14.51 -55.14
CA LEU A 4 32.62 13.80 -54.08
C LEU A 4 32.50 12.26 -54.16
N PRO A 5 32.38 11.51 -53.02
CA PRO A 5 33.46 10.66 -52.49
C PRO A 5 33.03 9.22 -52.08
N GLU A 6 34.01 8.47 -51.56
CA GLU A 6 34.02 7.37 -50.57
C GLU A 6 32.70 6.69 -50.12
N LEU A 7 32.70 5.35 -50.09
CA LEU A 7 31.66 4.55 -49.43
C LEU A 7 32.20 3.26 -48.80
N SER A 8 31.64 2.95 -47.61
CA SER A 8 31.77 1.77 -46.75
C SER A 8 32.80 1.92 -45.61
N GLN A 9 32.45 1.88 -44.32
CA GLN A 9 31.46 1.08 -43.57
C GLN A 9 30.99 1.80 -42.28
N PRO A 10 29.90 1.34 -41.60
CA PRO A 10 29.23 2.05 -40.51
C PRO A 10 30.05 2.16 -39.20
N PRO A 11 29.72 3.11 -38.31
CA PRO A 11 30.37 3.26 -37.01
C PRO A 11 30.07 2.06 -36.08
N PRO A 12 31.03 1.64 -35.24
CA PRO A 12 30.85 0.55 -34.30
C PRO A 12 29.82 0.90 -33.21
N SER A 13 29.07 -0.12 -32.78
CA SER A 13 28.07 -0.08 -31.73
C SER A 13 28.64 0.35 -30.37
N PRO A 14 27.85 1.00 -29.49
CA PRO A 14 28.30 1.50 -28.18
C PRO A 14 28.63 0.41 -27.14
N SER A 15 28.61 -0.86 -27.53
CA SER A 15 29.00 -2.01 -26.70
C SER A 15 30.53 -2.23 -26.63
N ASP A 16 31.32 -1.61 -27.51
CA ASP A 16 32.77 -1.86 -27.60
C ASP A 16 33.65 -0.83 -26.88
N THR A 17 33.07 0.22 -26.28
CA THR A 17 33.82 1.22 -25.49
C THR A 17 33.87 0.92 -23.99
N LEU A 18 33.16 -0.11 -23.51
CA LEU A 18 33.15 -0.55 -22.11
C LEU A 18 33.95 -1.82 -21.83
N SER A 19 34.41 -2.54 -22.86
CA SER A 19 35.31 -3.70 -22.72
C SER A 19 36.76 -3.32 -22.43
N ARG A 20 37.08 -2.03 -22.34
CA ARG A 20 38.44 -1.50 -22.20
C ARG A 20 38.79 -0.94 -20.82
N PHE A 21 37.87 -1.02 -19.84
CA PHE A 21 38.20 -0.75 -18.44
C PHE A 21 38.37 -2.08 -17.70
N ASP A 22 39.61 -2.54 -17.73
CA ASP A 22 40.14 -3.69 -17.01
C ASP A 22 39.74 -3.59 -15.53
N THR A 23 38.77 -4.39 -15.09
CA THR A 23 38.18 -4.32 -13.74
C THR A 23 38.98 -5.14 -12.72
N ILE A 24 40.17 -5.61 -13.11
CA ILE A 24 41.02 -6.47 -12.30
C ILE A 24 42.08 -5.59 -11.62
N PRO A 25 42.13 -5.56 -10.28
CA PRO A 25 43.09 -4.74 -9.56
C PRO A 25 44.53 -5.16 -9.90
N LEU A 26 45.42 -4.18 -10.07
CA LEU A 26 46.80 -4.34 -10.57
C LEU A 26 47.63 -5.45 -9.90
N PHE A 27 47.41 -5.72 -8.61
CA PHE A 27 48.14 -6.79 -7.91
C PHE A 27 47.73 -8.21 -8.34
N MET A 28 46.58 -8.38 -8.99
CA MET A 28 46.11 -9.66 -9.52
C MET A 28 46.64 -9.97 -10.93
N GLN A 29 47.16 -8.98 -11.66
CA GLN A 29 47.81 -9.20 -12.96
C GLN A 29 49.24 -9.72 -12.81
N SER A 30 49.90 -9.49 -11.66
CA SER A 30 51.26 -9.98 -11.39
C SER A 30 51.29 -11.30 -10.60
N LEU A 31 50.15 -11.92 -10.33
CA LEU A 31 50.07 -13.19 -9.61
C LEU A 31 50.14 -14.38 -10.59
N PRO A 32 50.91 -15.45 -10.28
CA PRO A 32 50.86 -16.70 -11.01
C PRO A 32 49.43 -17.26 -11.07
N LYS A 33 49.04 -17.88 -12.21
CA LYS A 33 47.68 -18.43 -12.45
C LYS A 33 47.21 -19.41 -11.35
N GLU A 34 48.11 -20.06 -10.63
CA GLU A 34 47.80 -21.01 -9.54
C GLU A 34 47.15 -20.36 -8.30
N LEU A 35 47.23 -19.03 -8.15
CA LEU A 35 46.52 -18.25 -7.11
C LEU A 35 45.44 -17.31 -7.70
N GLY A 36 44.97 -17.58 -8.92
CA GLY A 36 43.83 -16.88 -9.52
C GLY A 36 44.16 -15.60 -10.30
N GLY A 37 45.42 -15.36 -10.68
CA GLY A 37 45.82 -14.31 -11.62
C GLY A 37 45.70 -14.72 -13.10
N THR A 38 45.81 -13.77 -14.05
CA THR A 38 45.60 -14.00 -15.49
C THR A 38 46.87 -14.09 -16.35
N ALA A 39 48.07 -13.94 -15.77
CA ALA A 39 49.33 -13.97 -16.53
C ALA A 39 49.70 -15.38 -17.01
N GLU A 40 50.01 -15.52 -18.31
CA GLU A 40 50.63 -16.73 -18.88
C GLU A 40 52.14 -16.72 -18.65
N LEU A 41 52.63 -17.75 -17.97
CA LEU A 41 54.06 -17.99 -17.85
C LEU A 41 54.62 -18.47 -19.19
N PRO A 42 55.82 -18.03 -19.61
CA PRO A 42 56.49 -18.60 -20.76
C PRO A 42 56.78 -20.08 -20.52
N GLU A 43 56.51 -20.90 -21.53
CA GLU A 43 56.58 -22.37 -21.59
C GLU A 43 57.99 -22.97 -21.36
N SER A 44 58.95 -22.21 -20.81
CA SER A 44 60.36 -22.60 -20.72
C SER A 44 60.92 -22.72 -19.30
N VAL A 45 60.06 -22.99 -18.31
CA VAL A 45 60.49 -23.49 -16.99
C VAL A 45 59.77 -24.80 -16.64
N ALA A 46 59.69 -25.69 -17.63
CA ALA A 46 59.74 -27.12 -17.38
C ALA A 46 61.21 -27.48 -17.09
N ALA A 47 61.69 -27.14 -15.89
CA ALA A 47 63.02 -27.51 -15.43
C ALA A 47 62.92 -28.28 -14.12
N GLU A 48 62.92 -29.60 -14.27
CA GLU A 48 63.44 -30.60 -13.32
C GLU A 48 63.00 -30.48 -11.86
N VAL A 49 61.93 -31.21 -11.53
CA VAL A 49 61.71 -31.69 -10.17
C VAL A 49 62.86 -32.65 -9.82
N LYS A 50 63.73 -32.25 -8.90
CA LYS A 50 64.61 -33.17 -8.19
C LYS A 50 63.80 -33.91 -7.13
N GLU A 51 63.98 -35.22 -7.04
CA GLU A 51 63.42 -36.04 -5.97
C GLU A 51 63.88 -35.52 -4.61
N GLY A 52 62.95 -34.99 -3.79
CA GLY A 52 63.20 -34.68 -2.39
C GLY A 52 62.59 -33.39 -1.81
N GLU A 53 62.05 -32.48 -2.61
CA GLU A 53 61.41 -31.26 -2.10
C GLU A 53 59.88 -31.32 -2.21
N THR A 54 59.19 -31.08 -1.10
CA THR A 54 57.72 -31.14 -1.01
C THR A 54 57.10 -29.91 -1.66
N ASN A 55 56.07 -30.11 -2.50
CA ASN A 55 55.38 -29.01 -3.16
C ASN A 55 54.73 -28.09 -2.11
N PRO A 56 54.65 -26.77 -2.32
CA PRO A 56 53.91 -25.86 -1.45
C PRO A 56 52.41 -26.23 -1.38
N SER A 57 51.86 -26.86 -2.43
CA SER A 57 50.52 -27.45 -2.44
C SER A 57 50.41 -28.67 -1.53
N ASP A 58 51.43 -29.53 -1.47
CA ASP A 58 51.43 -30.74 -0.63
C ASP A 58 51.63 -30.38 0.84
N THR A 59 52.41 -29.33 1.13
CA THR A 59 52.55 -28.79 2.50
C THR A 59 51.28 -28.08 2.98
N LEU A 60 50.56 -27.36 2.11
CA LEU A 60 49.24 -26.81 2.41
C LEU A 60 48.18 -27.90 2.58
N ALA A 61 48.20 -28.94 1.74
CA ALA A 61 47.32 -30.09 1.87
C ALA A 61 47.63 -30.89 3.15
N ALA A 62 48.91 -31.03 3.53
CA ALA A 62 49.32 -31.66 4.77
C ALA A 62 48.99 -30.80 6.00
N LEU A 63 49.09 -29.47 5.92
CA LEU A 63 48.65 -28.54 6.97
C LEU A 63 47.12 -28.53 7.10
N GLN A 64 46.39 -28.64 5.99
CA GLN A 64 44.93 -28.81 6.01
C GLN A 64 44.57 -30.18 6.61
N ALA A 65 45.23 -31.27 6.21
CA ALA A 65 45.02 -32.59 6.78
C ALA A 65 45.29 -32.63 8.30
N LEU A 66 46.38 -31.99 8.76
CA LEU A 66 46.69 -31.84 10.19
C LEU A 66 45.66 -31.02 10.96
N ALA A 67 44.95 -30.10 10.30
CA ALA A 67 43.85 -29.35 10.91
C ALA A 67 42.53 -30.16 10.98
N TYR A 68 42.43 -31.27 10.24
CA TYR A 68 41.26 -32.15 10.17
C TYR A 68 41.45 -33.51 10.87
N ASP A 69 42.64 -33.80 11.41
CA ASP A 69 42.91 -34.99 12.25
C ASP A 69 42.56 -34.74 13.74
N GLY A 70 41.28 -34.51 14.01
CA GLY A 70 40.74 -34.33 15.37
C GLY A 70 39.42 -35.07 15.57
N ASP A 71 39.03 -35.31 16.82
CA ASP A 71 37.71 -35.86 17.13
C ASP A 71 36.62 -34.91 16.56
N PRO A 72 35.52 -35.41 15.95
CA PRO A 72 34.50 -34.56 15.35
C PRO A 72 33.95 -33.46 16.28
N SER A 73 33.92 -33.69 17.60
CA SER A 73 33.52 -32.67 18.57
C SER A 73 34.58 -31.57 18.74
N GLU A 74 35.87 -31.88 18.68
CA GLU A 74 36.95 -30.88 18.75
C GLU A 74 36.95 -29.95 17.53
N ILE A 75 36.74 -30.52 16.33
CA ILE A 75 36.62 -29.76 15.08
C ILE A 75 35.41 -28.82 15.15
N ALA A 76 34.25 -29.34 15.61
CA ALA A 76 33.04 -28.53 15.79
C ALA A 76 33.24 -27.40 16.80
N GLU A 77 33.95 -27.65 17.91
CA GLU A 77 34.24 -26.65 18.92
C GLU A 77 35.18 -25.55 18.40
N ASN A 78 36.18 -25.90 17.60
CA ASN A 78 37.05 -24.93 16.93
C ASN A 78 36.24 -24.01 15.99
N PHE A 79 35.40 -24.57 15.12
CA PHE A 79 34.54 -23.74 14.26
C PHE A 79 33.52 -22.92 15.05
N ARG A 80 32.98 -23.47 16.14
CA ARG A 80 32.05 -22.77 17.04
C ARG A 80 32.71 -21.57 17.72
N THR A 81 33.93 -21.73 18.23
CA THR A 81 34.67 -20.65 18.90
C THR A 81 35.02 -19.53 17.93
N GLN A 82 35.52 -19.86 16.73
CA GLN A 82 35.75 -18.89 15.65
C GLN A 82 34.47 -18.15 15.25
N GLY A 83 33.36 -18.88 15.08
CA GLY A 83 32.05 -18.30 14.78
C GLY A 83 31.55 -17.38 15.89
N ASN A 84 31.74 -17.75 17.15
CA ASN A 84 31.36 -16.94 18.32
C ASN A 84 32.17 -15.65 18.39
N ASP A 85 33.46 -15.68 18.08
CA ASP A 85 34.30 -14.49 18.09
C ASP A 85 33.94 -13.52 16.97
N LEU A 86 33.60 -14.03 15.79
CA LEU A 86 33.07 -13.22 14.69
C LEU A 86 31.69 -12.64 15.02
N PHE A 87 30.85 -13.42 15.71
CA PHE A 87 29.56 -12.96 16.20
C PHE A 87 29.71 -11.81 17.19
N LYS A 88 30.64 -11.91 18.15
CA LYS A 88 30.97 -10.81 19.08
C LYS A 88 31.48 -9.56 18.35
N ARG A 89 32.24 -9.74 17.26
CA ARG A 89 32.72 -8.66 16.39
C ARG A 89 31.63 -8.10 15.44
N ARG A 90 30.37 -8.54 15.56
CA ARG A 90 29.23 -8.19 14.70
C ARG A 90 29.41 -8.56 13.22
N LYS A 91 30.35 -9.45 12.90
CA LYS A 91 30.56 -10.00 11.56
C LYS A 91 29.67 -11.23 11.37
N PHE A 92 28.36 -11.00 11.28
CA PHE A 92 27.36 -12.07 11.30
C PHE A 92 27.40 -12.96 10.05
N ARG A 93 27.70 -12.40 8.87
CA ARG A 93 27.78 -13.16 7.61
C ARG A 93 28.91 -14.19 7.66
N ASP A 94 30.08 -13.78 8.13
CA ASP A 94 31.23 -14.68 8.27
C ASP A 94 30.95 -15.74 9.34
N ALA A 95 30.37 -15.34 10.48
CA ALA A 95 29.96 -16.27 11.55
C ALA A 95 29.00 -17.36 11.05
N ILE A 96 28.02 -17.02 10.19
CA ILE A 96 27.13 -18.00 9.55
C ILE A 96 27.93 -18.99 8.71
N GLY A 97 28.94 -18.52 7.97
CA GLY A 97 29.82 -19.37 7.18
C GLY A 97 30.59 -20.39 8.01
N PHE A 98 31.08 -20.00 9.19
CA PHE A 98 31.75 -20.92 10.13
C PHE A 98 30.79 -21.92 10.77
N TYR A 99 29.61 -21.48 11.22
CA TYR A 99 28.61 -22.43 11.76
C TYR A 99 28.06 -23.39 10.70
N THR A 100 27.96 -22.94 9.45
CA THR A 100 27.48 -23.78 8.35
C THR A 100 28.51 -24.84 8.01
N ARG A 101 29.80 -24.49 7.90
CA ARG A 101 30.89 -25.46 7.74
C ARG A 101 30.91 -26.51 8.86
N ALA A 102 30.78 -26.08 10.11
CA ALA A 102 30.67 -27.01 11.24
C ALA A 102 29.48 -27.99 11.10
N LEU A 103 28.33 -27.52 10.62
CA LEU A 103 27.15 -28.37 10.43
C LEU A 103 27.24 -29.29 9.21
N ASP A 104 27.95 -28.86 8.16
CA ASP A 104 28.09 -29.62 6.91
C ASP A 104 29.17 -30.70 7.03
N GLU A 105 30.29 -30.40 7.69
CA GLU A 105 31.45 -31.30 7.82
C GLU A 105 31.24 -32.36 8.91
N VAL A 106 30.89 -31.93 10.13
CA VAL A 106 30.83 -32.81 11.31
C VAL A 106 29.42 -32.99 11.87
N GLY A 107 28.44 -32.20 11.40
CA GLY A 107 27.11 -32.12 12.02
C GLY A 107 26.32 -33.42 12.11
N LYS A 108 26.57 -34.41 11.24
CA LYS A 108 25.89 -35.72 11.28
C LYS A 108 26.43 -36.63 12.39
N GLU A 109 27.71 -36.51 12.69
CA GLU A 109 28.43 -37.35 13.66
C GLU A 109 28.39 -36.75 15.07
N LEU A 110 28.07 -35.45 15.17
CA LEU A 110 27.94 -34.75 16.45
C LEU A 110 26.76 -35.24 17.31
N PRO A 111 26.94 -35.23 18.64
CA PRO A 111 25.84 -35.34 19.59
C PRO A 111 24.73 -34.33 19.30
N THR A 112 23.48 -34.74 19.51
CA THR A 112 22.29 -33.91 19.22
C THR A 112 22.35 -32.54 19.91
N GLU A 113 22.87 -32.45 21.14
CA GLU A 113 22.97 -31.20 21.89
C GLU A 113 23.98 -30.20 21.29
N GLU A 114 25.12 -30.69 20.80
CA GLU A 114 26.14 -29.85 20.14
C GLU A 114 25.64 -29.33 18.80
N ARG A 115 25.02 -30.22 18.00
CA ARG A 115 24.36 -29.84 16.74
C ARG A 115 23.27 -28.80 16.96
N ARG A 116 22.42 -28.99 17.98
CA ARG A 116 21.38 -28.02 18.34
C ARG A 116 21.97 -26.68 18.73
N THR A 117 23.07 -26.67 19.48
CA THR A 117 23.72 -25.41 19.87
C THR A 117 24.29 -24.65 18.68
N LEU A 118 24.95 -25.35 17.74
CA LEU A 118 25.45 -24.77 16.49
C LEU A 118 24.33 -24.16 15.65
N ARG A 119 23.23 -24.89 15.45
CA ARG A 119 22.04 -24.37 14.75
C ARG A 119 21.44 -23.16 15.46
N CYS A 120 21.38 -23.19 16.78
CA CYS A 120 20.86 -22.09 17.59
C CYS A 120 21.76 -20.83 17.44
N ASN A 121 23.09 -20.98 17.38
CA ASN A 121 24.03 -19.88 17.14
C ASN A 121 23.94 -19.35 15.70
N ARG A 122 23.79 -20.23 14.70
CA ARG A 122 23.53 -19.84 13.31
C ARG A 122 22.22 -19.06 13.16
N ALA A 123 21.16 -19.50 13.85
CA ALA A 123 19.89 -18.78 13.91
C ALA A 123 20.06 -17.38 14.51
N ALA A 124 20.88 -17.22 15.55
CA ALA A 124 21.18 -15.92 16.16
C ALA A 124 21.82 -14.96 15.14
N ALA A 125 22.82 -15.44 14.39
CA ALA A 125 23.49 -14.63 13.38
C ALA A 125 22.55 -14.26 12.22
N ASN A 126 21.69 -15.19 11.80
CA ASN A 126 20.65 -14.94 10.79
C ASN A 126 19.61 -13.93 11.27
N LEU A 127 19.23 -13.95 12.55
CA LEU A 127 18.29 -12.99 13.12
C LEU A 127 18.85 -11.57 13.08
N GLU A 128 20.12 -11.38 13.45
CA GLU A 128 20.77 -10.06 13.47
C GLU A 128 21.05 -9.52 12.05
N LEU A 129 21.11 -10.39 11.03
CA LEU A 129 21.16 -10.00 9.61
C LEU A 129 19.78 -9.69 8.99
N GLY A 130 18.67 -9.95 9.69
CA GLY A 130 17.33 -9.84 9.13
C GLY A 130 16.92 -11.02 8.23
N ASN A 131 17.69 -12.12 8.21
CA ASN A 131 17.37 -13.34 7.49
C ASN A 131 16.36 -14.19 8.27
N TYR A 132 15.15 -13.67 8.47
CA TYR A 132 14.14 -14.28 9.34
C TYR A 132 13.72 -15.69 8.90
N GLY A 133 13.58 -15.93 7.59
CA GLY A 133 13.24 -17.26 7.07
C GLY A 133 14.29 -18.34 7.39
N ALA A 134 15.58 -18.00 7.30
CA ALA A 134 16.66 -18.92 7.64
C ALA A 134 16.74 -19.15 9.16
N CYS A 135 16.57 -18.10 9.96
CA CYS A 135 16.48 -18.20 11.42
C CYS A 135 15.36 -19.15 11.85
N LEU A 136 14.17 -19.04 11.24
CA LEU A 136 13.03 -19.90 11.57
C LEU A 136 13.25 -21.37 11.20
N ARG A 137 13.90 -21.66 10.06
CA ARG A 137 14.29 -23.03 9.71
C ARG A 137 15.23 -23.63 10.76
N ASP A 138 16.29 -22.89 11.12
CA ASP A 138 17.25 -23.37 12.12
C ASP A 138 16.59 -23.57 13.49
N CYS A 139 15.72 -22.64 13.92
CA CYS A 139 14.97 -22.78 15.16
C CYS A 139 14.01 -23.98 15.12
N SER A 140 13.28 -24.20 14.00
CA SER A 140 12.36 -25.32 13.88
C SER A 140 13.05 -26.67 14.03
N LEU A 141 14.26 -26.81 13.45
CA LEU A 141 15.06 -28.01 13.60
C LEU A 141 15.49 -28.22 15.06
N VAL A 142 15.97 -27.17 15.73
CA VAL A 142 16.35 -27.23 17.16
C VAL A 142 15.18 -27.65 18.06
N LEU A 143 13.97 -27.19 17.77
CA LEU A 143 12.75 -27.52 18.51
C LEU A 143 12.22 -28.92 18.17
N SER A 144 12.37 -29.39 16.93
CA SER A 144 11.99 -30.75 16.54
C SER A 144 12.89 -31.81 17.19
N GLU A 145 14.20 -31.55 17.24
CA GLU A 145 15.19 -32.48 17.79
C GLU A 145 15.11 -32.60 19.31
N SER A 146 14.58 -31.60 20.04
CA SER A 146 14.30 -31.75 21.47
C SER A 146 13.19 -32.75 21.78
N HIS A 147 12.28 -33.01 20.84
CA HIS A 147 11.15 -33.90 21.05
C HIS A 147 11.35 -35.30 20.47
N ALA A 148 12.28 -35.46 19.51
CA ALA A 148 12.44 -36.68 18.72
C ALA A 148 13.43 -37.71 19.32
N SER A 149 14.34 -37.31 20.21
CA SER A 149 15.38 -38.20 20.76
C SER A 149 15.19 -38.35 22.27
N TYR A 150 14.57 -39.45 22.71
CA TYR A 150 14.59 -39.88 24.12
C TYR A 150 15.04 -41.34 24.17
N PRO A 151 16.11 -41.62 24.95
CA PRO A 151 15.88 -42.29 26.24
C PRO A 151 16.26 -41.45 27.47
N ASP A 152 16.84 -40.25 27.31
CA ASP A 152 17.43 -39.51 28.43
C ASP A 152 16.71 -38.19 28.77
N PRO A 153 16.50 -37.88 30.07
CA PRO A 153 15.87 -36.63 30.51
C PRO A 153 16.60 -35.40 29.95
N PRO A 154 15.87 -34.39 29.45
CA PRO A 154 16.48 -33.21 28.87
C PRO A 154 17.38 -32.52 29.88
N SER A 155 18.67 -32.40 29.53
CA SER A 155 19.65 -31.69 30.34
C SER A 155 19.26 -30.21 30.52
N PRO A 156 19.61 -29.54 31.63
CA PRO A 156 19.42 -28.10 31.80
C PRO A 156 19.98 -27.25 30.64
N SER A 157 21.05 -27.70 29.96
CA SER A 157 21.61 -27.05 28.76
C SER A 157 20.69 -27.14 27.54
N SER A 158 19.97 -28.25 27.42
CA SER A 158 19.01 -28.55 26.36
C SER A 158 17.82 -27.60 26.44
N HIS A 159 17.28 -27.41 27.65
CA HIS A 159 16.21 -26.44 27.91
C HIS A 159 16.63 -25.01 27.58
N LYS A 160 17.84 -24.58 27.97
CA LYS A 160 18.37 -23.24 27.64
C LYS A 160 18.50 -23.02 26.13
N THR A 161 18.85 -24.06 25.38
CA THR A 161 18.94 -24.00 23.91
C THR A 161 17.56 -23.87 23.27
N THR A 162 16.57 -24.61 23.79
CA THR A 162 15.16 -24.50 23.41
C THR A 162 14.59 -23.10 23.70
N MET A 163 14.85 -22.54 24.89
CA MET A 163 14.43 -21.18 25.26
C MET A 163 15.00 -20.13 24.30
N LYS A 164 16.30 -20.21 24.01
CA LYS A 164 16.95 -19.30 23.06
C LYS A 164 16.38 -19.44 21.64
N ALA A 165 16.07 -20.66 21.20
CA ALA A 165 15.44 -20.89 19.90
C ALA A 165 14.03 -20.28 19.84
N LEU A 166 13.21 -20.48 20.88
CA LEU A 166 11.86 -19.90 20.99
C LEU A 166 11.90 -18.35 20.99
N LEU A 167 12.82 -17.75 21.74
CA LEU A 167 12.99 -16.30 21.77
C LEU A 167 13.38 -15.75 20.39
N ARG A 168 14.28 -16.43 19.69
CA ARG A 168 14.74 -16.03 18.35
C ARG A 168 13.65 -16.22 17.29
N SER A 169 12.89 -17.31 17.35
CA SER A 169 11.76 -17.52 16.46
C SER A 169 10.66 -16.51 16.69
N ALA A 170 10.35 -16.18 17.95
CA ALA A 170 9.34 -15.17 18.29
C ALA A 170 9.74 -13.77 17.76
N ARG A 171 11.01 -13.38 17.93
CA ARG A 171 11.57 -12.15 17.34
C ARG A 171 11.49 -12.15 15.81
N ALA A 172 11.85 -13.25 15.16
CA ALA A 172 11.77 -13.38 13.71
C ALA A 172 10.32 -13.32 13.19
N LEU A 173 9.36 -13.95 13.88
CA LEU A 173 7.94 -13.92 13.54
C LEU A 173 7.34 -12.53 13.73
N SER A 174 7.70 -11.82 14.81
CA SER A 174 7.31 -10.43 15.06
C SER A 174 7.83 -9.47 13.99
N ALA A 175 9.01 -9.75 13.42
CA ALA A 175 9.56 -8.98 12.31
C ALA A 175 8.92 -9.30 10.94
N LEU A 176 8.29 -10.48 10.80
CA LEU A 176 7.55 -10.90 9.60
C LEU A 176 6.04 -10.56 9.67
N ASP A 177 5.62 -9.75 10.66
CA ASP A 177 4.20 -9.44 10.95
C ASP A 177 3.30 -10.66 11.20
N LYS A 178 3.91 -11.81 11.54
CA LYS A 178 3.24 -13.04 12.00
C LYS A 178 3.01 -12.97 13.51
N LEU A 179 2.19 -12.00 13.91
CA LEU A 179 2.07 -11.57 15.31
C LEU A 179 1.44 -12.65 16.20
N ALA A 180 0.45 -13.40 15.69
CA ALA A 180 -0.21 -14.46 16.45
C ALA A 180 0.76 -15.60 16.77
N GLU A 181 1.52 -16.06 15.78
CA GLU A 181 2.53 -17.11 15.98
C GLU A 181 3.68 -16.63 16.87
N ALA A 182 4.04 -15.34 16.80
CA ALA A 182 5.04 -14.75 17.68
C ALA A 182 4.60 -14.78 19.15
N LEU A 183 3.35 -14.42 19.45
CA LEU A 183 2.79 -14.47 20.81
C LEU A 183 2.67 -15.90 21.34
N ASP A 184 2.33 -16.87 20.50
CA ASP A 184 2.35 -18.30 20.88
C ASP A 184 3.77 -18.73 21.28
N ALA A 185 4.79 -18.37 20.47
CA ALA A 185 6.18 -18.67 20.79
C ALA A 185 6.65 -18.01 22.10
N PHE A 186 6.28 -16.75 22.37
CA PHE A 186 6.56 -16.10 23.66
C PHE A 186 5.81 -16.75 24.85
N SER A 187 4.63 -17.30 24.60
CA SER A 187 3.84 -18.01 25.61
C SER A 187 4.49 -19.36 25.97
N ARG A 188 4.93 -20.12 24.97
CA ARG A 188 5.71 -21.35 25.15
C ARG A 188 7.03 -21.11 25.86
N LEU A 189 7.75 -20.04 25.51
CA LEU A 189 8.98 -19.64 26.20
C LEU A 189 8.74 -19.45 27.69
N ARG A 190 7.67 -18.72 28.05
CA ARG A 190 7.32 -18.44 29.46
C ARG A 190 6.92 -19.70 30.23
N MET A 191 6.25 -20.65 29.58
CA MET A 191 5.94 -21.94 30.20
C MET A 191 7.23 -22.70 30.54
N LEU A 192 8.18 -22.75 29.59
CA LEU A 192 9.45 -23.43 29.76
C LEU A 192 10.35 -22.76 30.83
N GLU A 193 10.39 -21.43 30.90
CA GLU A 193 11.12 -20.70 31.95
C GLU A 193 10.61 -21.05 33.35
N LYS A 194 9.29 -21.17 33.51
CA LYS A 194 8.66 -21.60 34.77
C LYS A 194 8.98 -23.04 35.14
N GLU A 195 8.98 -23.95 34.17
CA GLU A 195 9.31 -25.37 34.40
C GLU A 195 10.75 -25.56 34.87
N VAL A 196 11.69 -24.77 34.34
CA VAL A 196 13.11 -24.83 34.73
C VAL A 196 13.40 -24.05 36.02
N GLY A 197 12.43 -23.26 36.51
CA GLY A 197 12.59 -22.45 37.72
C GLY A 197 13.44 -21.20 37.51
N GLU A 198 13.56 -20.70 36.27
CA GLU A 198 14.17 -19.40 36.01
C GLU A 198 13.15 -18.28 36.31
N GLU A 199 13.45 -17.41 37.28
CA GLU A 199 12.55 -16.30 37.69
C GLU A 199 12.53 -15.13 36.68
N GLY A 200 13.32 -15.19 35.61
CA GLY A 200 13.38 -14.16 34.56
C GLY A 200 12.32 -14.32 33.47
N ASP A 201 11.87 -13.20 32.89
CA ASP A 201 11.07 -13.18 31.65
C ASP A 201 11.93 -12.59 30.52
N SER A 202 12.70 -13.45 29.86
CA SER A 202 13.63 -13.02 28.81
C SER A 202 12.92 -12.45 27.58
N GLY A 203 11.64 -12.78 27.41
CA GLY A 203 10.79 -12.36 26.30
C GLY A 203 9.98 -11.09 26.55
N ARG A 204 9.87 -10.59 27.79
CA ARG A 204 8.95 -9.50 28.19
C ARG A 204 8.93 -8.32 27.22
N LYS A 205 10.11 -7.71 26.99
CA LYS A 205 10.25 -6.53 26.13
C LYS A 205 9.67 -6.76 24.73
N TRP A 206 10.01 -7.90 24.12
CA TRP A 206 9.59 -8.21 22.75
C TRP A 206 8.13 -8.65 22.68
N ARG A 207 7.62 -9.26 23.75
CA ARG A 207 6.20 -9.61 23.90
C ARG A 207 5.36 -8.34 23.96
N GLU A 208 5.69 -7.39 24.85
CA GLU A 208 5.02 -6.10 24.97
C GLU A 208 5.08 -5.31 23.65
N GLU A 209 6.22 -5.33 22.94
CA GLU A 209 6.34 -4.73 21.61
C GLU A 209 5.41 -5.39 20.59
N THR A 210 5.31 -6.73 20.61
CA THR A 210 4.45 -7.49 19.68
C THR A 210 2.96 -7.29 19.99
N GLU A 211 2.58 -7.24 21.27
CA GLU A 211 1.23 -6.89 21.72
C GLU A 211 0.84 -5.49 21.24
N CYS A 212 1.72 -4.49 21.41
CA CYS A 212 1.52 -3.14 20.89
C CYS A 212 1.35 -3.13 19.36
N LYS A 213 2.11 -3.95 18.62
CA LYS A 213 1.92 -4.11 17.16
C LYS A 213 0.56 -4.71 16.81
N VAL A 214 0.09 -5.70 17.57
CA VAL A 214 -1.25 -6.31 17.39
C VAL A 214 -2.32 -5.26 17.58
N GLU A 215 -2.30 -4.54 18.70
CA GLU A 215 -3.27 -3.49 19.01
C GLU A 215 -3.29 -2.40 17.92
N ARG A 216 -2.12 -1.97 17.44
CA ARG A 216 -2.02 -0.99 16.34
C ARG A 216 -2.59 -1.51 15.03
N LYS A 217 -2.35 -2.79 14.70
CA LYS A 217 -2.88 -3.42 13.48
C LYS A 217 -4.40 -3.55 13.57
N GLU A 218 -4.92 -4.07 14.67
CA GLU A 218 -6.36 -4.19 14.91
C GLU A 218 -7.05 -2.83 14.93
N ARG A 219 -6.39 -1.80 15.49
CA ARG A 219 -6.88 -0.43 15.47
C ARG A 219 -7.02 0.09 14.04
N ARG A 220 -5.98 -0.07 13.21
CA ARG A 220 -5.99 0.34 11.80
C ARG A 220 -7.10 -0.38 11.02
N GLU A 221 -7.24 -1.69 11.19
CA GLU A 221 -8.30 -2.48 10.55
C GLU A 221 -9.71 -2.06 10.99
N ARG A 222 -9.88 -1.69 12.27
CA ARG A 222 -11.15 -1.12 12.77
C ARG A 222 -11.45 0.24 12.16
N GLU A 223 -10.45 1.12 12.09
CA GLU A 223 -10.57 2.45 11.47
C GLU A 223 -10.89 2.36 9.97
N GLU A 224 -10.27 1.42 9.25
CA GLU A 224 -10.54 1.15 7.84
C GLU A 224 -11.97 0.64 7.62
N ARG A 225 -12.40 -0.35 8.40
CA ARG A 225 -13.80 -0.86 8.35
C ARG A 225 -14.82 0.24 8.65
N GLU A 226 -14.55 1.10 9.63
CA GLU A 226 -15.42 2.24 9.91
C GLU A 226 -15.45 3.23 8.75
N ARG A 227 -14.30 3.57 8.15
CA ARG A 227 -14.22 4.49 7.01
C ARG A 227 -15.05 3.97 5.83
N GLU A 228 -14.96 2.67 5.54
CA GLU A 228 -15.78 2.01 4.53
C GLU A 228 -17.26 2.09 4.88
N ARG A 229 -17.64 1.79 6.13
CA ARG A 229 -19.02 1.93 6.62
C ARG A 229 -19.56 3.33 6.38
N ARG A 230 -18.83 4.36 6.83
CA ARG A 230 -19.22 5.78 6.65
C ARG A 230 -19.37 6.14 5.18
N SER A 231 -18.42 5.74 4.33
CA SER A 231 -18.47 6.04 2.89
C SER A 231 -19.70 5.41 2.21
N VAL A 232 -20.07 4.18 2.61
CA VAL A 232 -21.25 3.49 2.09
C VAL A 232 -22.53 4.18 2.57
N GLU A 233 -22.64 4.46 3.87
CA GLU A 233 -23.82 5.11 4.46
C GLU A 233 -24.01 6.55 3.95
N GLU A 234 -22.93 7.32 3.83
CA GLU A 234 -22.94 8.67 3.26
C GLU A 234 -23.41 8.65 1.80
N ARG A 235 -22.91 7.71 0.99
CA ARG A 235 -23.35 7.54 -0.39
C ARG A 235 -24.83 7.17 -0.47
N GLN A 236 -25.30 6.29 0.42
CA GLN A 236 -26.72 5.93 0.48
C GLN A 236 -27.58 7.13 0.87
N ALA A 237 -27.17 7.90 1.88
CA ALA A 237 -27.85 9.13 2.29
C ALA A 237 -27.92 10.15 1.15
N MET A 238 -26.82 10.33 0.41
CA MET A 238 -26.77 11.21 -0.77
C MET A 238 -27.75 10.77 -1.86
N VAL A 239 -27.75 9.48 -2.21
CA VAL A 239 -28.68 8.93 -3.21
C VAL A 239 -30.13 9.13 -2.79
N LEU A 240 -30.46 8.92 -1.51
CA LEU A 240 -31.79 9.15 -0.98
C LEU A 240 -32.16 10.64 -1.02
N ALA A 241 -31.25 11.53 -0.63
CA ALA A 241 -31.46 12.97 -0.63
C ALA A 241 -31.72 13.51 -2.05
N LEU A 242 -30.91 13.10 -3.03
CA LEU A 242 -31.10 13.46 -4.44
C LEU A 242 -32.42 12.92 -5.01
N THR A 243 -32.75 11.68 -4.69
CA THR A 243 -34.01 11.05 -5.14
C THR A 243 -35.24 11.75 -4.56
N GLN A 244 -35.22 12.16 -3.28
CA GLN A 244 -36.31 12.89 -2.64
C GLN A 244 -36.54 14.27 -3.29
N ARG A 245 -35.47 14.90 -3.79
CA ARG A 245 -35.53 16.18 -4.52
C ARG A 245 -35.92 16.02 -5.99
N GLY A 246 -36.07 14.78 -6.47
CA GLY A 246 -36.43 14.52 -7.87
C GLY A 246 -35.32 14.80 -8.87
N VAL A 247 -34.07 14.73 -8.40
CA VAL A 247 -32.89 14.82 -9.25
C VAL A 247 -32.71 13.49 -9.98
N VAL A 248 -32.53 13.55 -11.29
CA VAL A 248 -32.18 12.40 -12.11
C VAL A 248 -30.66 12.32 -12.20
N PHE A 249 -30.10 11.15 -11.92
CA PHE A 249 -28.66 10.91 -12.00
C PHE A 249 -28.38 9.46 -12.42
N PRO A 250 -27.20 9.19 -13.02
CA PRO A 250 -26.78 7.84 -13.34
C PRO A 250 -26.78 6.97 -12.08
N ARG A 251 -27.47 5.83 -12.10
CA ARG A 251 -27.53 4.92 -10.95
C ARG A 251 -26.10 4.45 -10.60
N PRO A 252 -25.63 4.63 -9.36
CA PRO A 252 -24.30 4.18 -8.96
C PRO A 252 -24.14 2.67 -9.14
N THR A 253 -23.04 2.24 -9.75
CA THR A 253 -22.67 0.82 -9.87
C THR A 253 -21.30 0.59 -9.27
N ALA A 254 -20.91 -0.68 -9.05
CA ALA A 254 -19.57 -0.99 -8.54
C ALA A 254 -18.43 -0.47 -9.44
N LYS A 255 -18.66 -0.37 -10.76
CA LYS A 255 -17.67 0.15 -11.73
C LYS A 255 -17.70 1.67 -11.86
N GLN A 256 -18.84 2.30 -11.56
CA GLN A 256 -19.03 3.75 -11.63
C GLN A 256 -19.68 4.22 -10.33
N PRO A 257 -18.86 4.51 -9.29
CA PRO A 257 -19.39 5.11 -8.08
C PRO A 257 -20.01 6.47 -8.37
N LEU A 258 -20.89 6.91 -7.46
CA LEU A 258 -21.47 8.25 -7.51
C LEU A 258 -20.33 9.28 -7.58
N PHE A 259 -20.39 10.21 -8.53
CA PHE A 259 -19.36 11.24 -8.78
C PHE A 259 -18.00 10.74 -9.32
N SER A 260 -17.90 9.48 -9.78
CA SER A 260 -16.64 8.89 -10.30
C SER A 260 -15.99 9.62 -11.47
N SER A 261 -16.74 10.43 -12.21
CA SER A 261 -16.30 11.21 -13.37
C SER A 261 -16.42 12.72 -13.15
N CYS A 262 -16.45 13.18 -11.90
CA CYS A 262 -16.51 14.61 -11.59
C CYS A 262 -15.14 15.26 -11.85
N PRO A 263 -15.05 16.35 -12.64
CA PRO A 263 -13.83 17.12 -12.81
C PRO A 263 -13.31 17.63 -11.46
N THR A 264 -11.99 17.74 -11.30
CA THR A 264 -11.35 18.22 -10.07
C THR A 264 -11.79 19.64 -9.68
N ASP A 265 -12.13 20.46 -10.68
CA ASP A 265 -12.50 21.87 -10.49
C ASP A 265 -13.99 22.05 -10.12
N VAL A 266 -14.79 20.97 -10.12
CA VAL A 266 -16.22 21.02 -9.79
C VAL A 266 -16.47 20.19 -8.54
N THR A 267 -17.02 20.83 -7.51
CA THR A 267 -17.52 20.12 -6.34
C THR A 267 -18.87 19.50 -6.68
N PRO A 268 -19.03 18.17 -6.63
CA PRO A 268 -20.31 17.53 -6.91
C PRO A 268 -21.38 17.94 -5.88
N PRO A 269 -22.66 17.61 -6.13
CA PRO A 269 -23.72 17.80 -5.16
C PRO A 269 -23.37 17.21 -3.80
N HIS A 270 -23.41 18.05 -2.77
CA HIS A 270 -23.04 17.70 -1.40
C HIS A 270 -24.01 18.33 -0.41
N PHE A 271 -24.06 17.78 0.81
CA PHE A 271 -24.80 18.39 1.91
C PHE A 271 -24.15 19.72 2.28
N ASP A 272 -24.99 20.71 2.58
CA ASP A 272 -24.52 22.03 3.01
C ASP A 272 -23.66 21.91 4.27
N PRO A 273 -22.34 22.21 4.22
CA PRO A 273 -21.41 22.01 5.32
C PRO A 273 -21.78 22.80 6.58
N ASP A 274 -22.51 23.92 6.43
CA ASP A 274 -22.88 24.80 7.54
C ASP A 274 -24.14 24.31 8.28
N VAL A 275 -24.91 23.42 7.65
CA VAL A 275 -26.21 22.93 8.15
C VAL A 275 -26.18 21.43 8.49
N VAL A 276 -25.08 20.73 8.22
CA VAL A 276 -24.93 19.31 8.57
C VAL A 276 -25.05 19.11 10.09
N PRO A 277 -25.81 18.10 10.57
CA PRO A 277 -25.88 17.80 11.99
C PRO A 277 -24.52 17.48 12.60
N LEU A 278 -24.36 17.81 13.88
CA LEU A 278 -23.11 17.56 14.62
C LEU A 278 -22.68 16.09 14.59
N THR A 279 -23.65 15.16 14.56
CA THR A 279 -23.43 13.70 14.50
C THR A 279 -22.90 13.21 13.16
N SER A 280 -22.92 14.05 12.11
CA SER A 280 -22.47 13.72 10.77
C SER A 280 -21.18 14.41 10.38
N LEU A 281 -20.54 15.14 11.30
CA LEU A 281 -19.32 15.87 11.02
C LEU A 281 -18.12 14.95 10.77
N PRO A 282 -17.24 15.31 9.80
CA PRO A 282 -16.04 14.53 9.50
C PRO A 282 -14.99 14.57 10.62
N SER A 283 -15.12 15.50 11.57
CA SER A 283 -14.25 15.61 12.75
C SER A 283 -14.48 14.51 13.79
N ILE A 284 -15.60 13.77 13.71
CA ILE A 284 -15.90 12.68 14.65
C ILE A 284 -14.87 11.54 14.47
N PRO A 285 -14.17 11.13 15.54
CA PRO A 285 -13.20 10.03 15.47
C PRO A 285 -13.81 8.75 14.89
N LEU A 286 -13.06 8.06 14.03
CA LEU A 286 -13.47 6.77 13.44
C LEU A 286 -13.73 5.71 14.52
N ILE A 287 -12.95 5.75 15.59
CA ILE A 287 -13.10 4.84 16.72
C ILE A 287 -13.09 5.64 18.03
N PRO A 288 -13.68 5.11 19.10
CA PRO A 288 -13.61 5.73 20.42
C PRO A 288 -12.14 5.98 20.82
N PRO A 289 -11.79 7.19 21.28
CA PRO A 289 -10.42 7.51 21.70
C PRO A 289 -9.98 6.70 22.91
N ALA A 290 -10.92 6.34 23.79
CA ALA A 290 -10.74 5.39 24.88
C ALA A 290 -11.90 4.38 24.89
N ALA A 291 -11.61 3.13 25.25
CA ALA A 291 -12.61 2.05 25.28
C ALA A 291 -13.78 2.31 26.24
N THR A 292 -13.60 3.20 27.22
CA THR A 292 -14.58 3.53 28.26
C THR A 292 -15.19 4.93 28.10
N ASP A 293 -14.96 5.61 26.98
CA ASP A 293 -15.49 6.95 26.78
C ASP A 293 -17.01 6.89 26.55
N ARG A 294 -17.78 7.19 27.59
CA ARG A 294 -19.25 7.21 27.54
C ARG A 294 -19.81 8.45 26.82
N SER A 295 -18.97 9.45 26.55
CA SER A 295 -19.36 10.66 25.82
C SER A 295 -19.19 10.51 24.30
N TYR A 296 -18.61 9.39 23.84
CA TYR A 296 -18.44 9.12 22.43
C TYR A 296 -19.78 8.81 21.76
N GLU A 297 -20.21 9.70 20.88
CA GLU A 297 -21.32 9.46 19.96
C GLU A 297 -20.79 8.99 18.60
N PRO A 298 -21.19 7.81 18.12
CA PRO A 298 -20.80 7.31 16.81
C PRO A 298 -21.30 8.23 15.70
N TRP A 299 -20.50 8.37 14.64
CA TRP A 299 -20.92 9.09 13.45
C TRP A 299 -22.17 8.45 12.82
N GLN A 300 -23.08 9.31 12.40
CA GLN A 300 -24.30 8.95 11.69
C GLN A 300 -24.36 9.69 10.35
N PRO A 301 -24.93 9.09 9.29
CA PRO A 301 -25.06 9.75 8.01
C PRO A 301 -25.99 10.97 8.09
N PRO A 302 -25.73 12.03 7.30
CA PRO A 302 -26.63 13.18 7.22
C PRO A 302 -28.05 12.74 6.88
N PRO A 303 -29.08 13.24 7.59
CA PRO A 303 -30.45 12.96 7.26
C PRO A 303 -30.80 13.40 5.82
N PRO A 304 -31.67 12.67 5.09
CA PRO A 304 -32.02 13.03 3.72
C PRO A 304 -32.65 14.42 3.56
N HIS A 305 -33.21 15.01 4.62
CA HIS A 305 -33.81 16.35 4.58
C HIS A 305 -32.78 17.49 4.78
N THR A 306 -31.51 17.17 5.09
CA THR A 306 -30.45 18.17 5.17
C THR A 306 -30.29 18.85 3.81
N PRO A 307 -30.18 20.20 3.76
CA PRO A 307 -30.04 20.94 2.52
C PRO A 307 -28.86 20.48 1.66
N LEU A 308 -29.07 20.48 0.34
CA LEU A 308 -28.02 20.21 -0.63
C LEU A 308 -27.56 21.49 -1.33
N ILE A 309 -26.29 21.48 -1.71
CA ILE A 309 -25.67 22.47 -2.59
C ILE A 309 -25.39 21.79 -3.93
N PHE A 310 -25.75 22.46 -5.02
CA PHE A 310 -25.56 21.94 -6.37
C PHE A 310 -24.60 22.82 -7.18
N PRO A 311 -23.60 22.25 -7.88
CA PRO A 311 -22.93 22.97 -8.95
C PRO A 311 -23.92 23.16 -10.11
N THR A 312 -24.00 24.36 -10.66
CA THR A 312 -24.96 24.68 -11.72
C THR A 312 -24.33 25.54 -12.82
N PHE A 313 -24.42 25.09 -14.07
CA PHE A 313 -24.04 25.88 -15.23
C PHE A 313 -25.18 26.80 -15.68
N LEU A 314 -24.85 28.06 -15.92
CA LEU A 314 -25.68 29.04 -16.60
C LEU A 314 -25.21 29.19 -18.05
N LEU A 315 -26.05 28.76 -18.99
CA LEU A 315 -25.81 28.86 -20.42
C LEU A 315 -26.49 30.11 -20.97
N LEU A 316 -25.73 31.01 -21.60
CA LEU A 316 -26.24 32.23 -22.23
C LEU A 316 -25.98 32.18 -23.74
N PRO A 317 -26.84 31.47 -24.50
CA PRO A 317 -26.63 31.21 -25.93
C PRO A 317 -26.73 32.46 -26.81
N LEU A 318 -27.47 33.48 -26.37
CA LEU A 318 -27.63 34.76 -27.09
C LEU A 318 -26.64 35.83 -26.63
N ALA A 319 -25.70 35.51 -25.73
CA ALA A 319 -24.59 36.40 -25.44
C ALA A 319 -23.63 36.46 -26.64
N SER A 320 -22.85 37.54 -26.75
CA SER A 320 -21.85 37.70 -27.81
C SER A 320 -20.46 37.88 -27.19
N PRO A 321 -19.62 36.83 -27.14
CA PRO A 321 -19.87 35.44 -27.57
C PRO A 321 -20.80 34.67 -26.61
N PRO A 322 -21.37 33.52 -27.03
CA PRO A 322 -22.14 32.65 -26.13
C PRO A 322 -21.29 32.22 -24.93
N THR A 323 -21.84 32.32 -23.72
CA THR A 323 -21.12 31.97 -22.50
C THR A 323 -21.72 30.75 -21.80
N ARG A 324 -20.87 30.04 -21.08
CA ARG A 324 -21.21 28.95 -20.17
C ARG A 324 -20.49 29.21 -18.86
N ASP A 325 -21.22 29.71 -17.88
CA ASP A 325 -20.66 30.11 -16.60
C ASP A 325 -21.03 29.11 -15.51
N LEU A 326 -20.10 28.79 -14.61
CA LEU A 326 -20.30 27.82 -13.53
C LEU A 326 -20.56 28.53 -12.20
N ILE A 327 -21.72 28.26 -11.61
CA ILE A 327 -22.00 28.54 -10.22
C ILE A 327 -21.53 27.32 -9.42
N MET A 328 -20.40 27.44 -8.72
CA MET A 328 -19.80 26.32 -7.98
C MET A 328 -20.67 25.84 -6.81
N SER A 329 -21.36 26.77 -6.15
CA SER A 329 -22.20 26.50 -4.99
C SER A 329 -23.55 27.19 -5.18
N PHE A 330 -24.57 26.40 -5.51
CA PHE A 330 -25.96 26.86 -5.54
C PHE A 330 -26.77 26.12 -4.47
N PRO A 331 -26.98 26.72 -3.28
CA PRO A 331 -27.80 26.16 -2.23
C PRO A 331 -29.25 25.95 -2.68
N GLU A 332 -29.90 24.89 -2.21
CA GLU A 332 -31.28 24.57 -2.61
C GLU A 332 -32.35 25.57 -2.14
N ASP A 333 -32.06 26.31 -1.07
CA ASP A 333 -32.90 27.35 -0.49
C ASP A 333 -32.71 28.72 -1.15
N ALA A 334 -31.61 28.92 -1.87
CA ALA A 334 -31.33 30.14 -2.62
C ALA A 334 -32.27 30.31 -3.82
N THR A 335 -32.56 31.57 -4.17
CA THR A 335 -33.42 31.89 -5.32
C THR A 335 -32.62 32.02 -6.61
N PHE A 336 -33.26 31.74 -7.75
CA PHE A 336 -32.63 31.94 -9.06
C PHE A 336 -32.34 33.41 -9.37
N GLY A 337 -33.10 34.35 -8.79
CA GLY A 337 -32.84 35.77 -8.90
C GLY A 337 -31.52 36.15 -8.24
N ASP A 338 -31.28 35.66 -7.01
CA ASP A 338 -30.04 35.93 -6.28
C ASP A 338 -28.83 35.31 -7.00
N ALA A 339 -28.98 34.10 -7.55
CA ALA A 339 -27.96 33.45 -8.37
C ALA A 339 -27.62 34.22 -9.66
N LEU A 340 -28.60 34.84 -10.31
CA LEU A 340 -28.34 35.72 -11.46
C LEU A 340 -27.57 36.98 -11.04
N VAL A 341 -27.98 37.60 -9.94
CA VAL A 341 -27.32 38.80 -9.41
C VAL A 341 -25.88 38.50 -9.03
N SER A 342 -25.58 37.34 -8.43
CA SER A 342 -24.21 36.94 -8.10
C SER A 342 -23.34 36.75 -9.35
N MET A 343 -23.95 36.40 -10.48
CA MET A 343 -23.29 36.28 -11.78
C MET A 343 -23.24 37.61 -12.56
N GLY A 344 -23.74 38.71 -11.99
CA GLY A 344 -23.74 40.03 -12.63
C GLY A 344 -24.85 40.23 -13.66
N HIS A 345 -25.88 39.37 -13.66
CA HIS A 345 -27.04 39.48 -14.55
C HIS A 345 -28.26 40.06 -13.83
N ASP A 346 -29.07 40.82 -14.55
CA ASP A 346 -30.32 41.38 -14.02
C ASP A 346 -31.48 40.36 -14.15
N PRO A 347 -32.11 39.93 -13.04
CA PRO A 347 -33.28 39.05 -13.07
C PRO A 347 -34.49 39.64 -13.79
N SER A 348 -34.53 40.97 -13.95
CA SER A 348 -35.61 41.68 -14.63
C SER A 348 -35.49 41.60 -16.16
N SER A 349 -34.28 41.44 -16.70
CA SER A 349 -34.00 41.39 -18.13
C SER A 349 -33.78 39.97 -18.66
N THR A 350 -33.43 39.02 -17.79
CA THR A 350 -33.15 37.63 -18.17
C THR A 350 -34.30 36.70 -17.78
N GLN A 351 -34.66 35.76 -18.66
CA GLN A 351 -35.56 34.64 -18.37
C GLN A 351 -34.77 33.35 -18.26
N LEU A 352 -35.05 32.55 -17.23
CA LEU A 352 -34.39 31.28 -17.01
C LEU A 352 -35.27 30.11 -17.43
N TYR A 353 -34.64 29.10 -18.00
CA TYR A 353 -35.27 27.86 -18.39
C TYR A 353 -34.39 26.67 -18.00
N LEU A 354 -35.01 25.52 -17.75
CA LEU A 354 -34.32 24.23 -17.64
C LEU A 354 -34.96 23.22 -18.59
N SER A 355 -34.19 22.20 -18.95
CA SER A 355 -34.69 21.01 -19.64
C SER A 355 -34.64 19.80 -18.69
N THR A 356 -35.71 19.02 -18.70
CA THR A 356 -35.81 17.76 -17.94
C THR A 356 -35.33 16.58 -18.79
N LEU A 357 -35.09 15.41 -18.16
CA LEU A 357 -34.66 14.19 -18.84
C LEU A 357 -35.57 13.81 -20.03
N ARG A 358 -36.89 13.96 -19.89
CA ARG A 358 -37.87 13.68 -20.96
C ARG A 358 -38.10 14.85 -21.92
N GLY A 359 -37.25 15.86 -21.87
CA GLY A 359 -37.29 16.97 -22.81
C GLY A 359 -38.41 17.99 -22.55
N ARG A 360 -38.97 18.06 -21.33
CA ARG A 360 -39.81 19.21 -20.96
C ARG A 360 -38.92 20.41 -20.69
N VAL A 361 -39.22 21.52 -21.36
CA VAL A 361 -38.61 22.82 -21.10
C VAL A 361 -39.50 23.61 -20.14
N LEU A 362 -38.99 23.88 -18.95
CA LEU A 362 -39.72 24.58 -17.89
C LEU A 362 -39.16 25.99 -17.72
N LYS A 363 -40.05 26.99 -17.69
CA LYS A 363 -39.70 28.37 -17.36
C LYS A 363 -39.54 28.51 -15.84
N ILE A 364 -38.44 29.10 -15.40
CA ILE A 364 -38.12 29.27 -13.99
C ILE A 364 -38.39 30.72 -13.58
N GLY A 365 -39.16 30.91 -12.51
CA GLY A 365 -39.38 32.22 -11.92
C GLY A 365 -38.20 32.65 -11.06
N SER A 366 -37.79 33.92 -11.14
CA SER A 366 -36.65 34.45 -10.36
C SER A 366 -36.83 34.35 -8.85
N LYS A 367 -38.08 34.38 -8.35
CA LYS A 367 -38.41 34.24 -6.91
C LYS A 367 -38.52 32.78 -6.43
N MET A 368 -38.38 31.81 -7.32
CA MET A 368 -38.42 30.40 -6.93
C MET A 368 -37.06 29.99 -6.36
N THR A 369 -37.08 29.06 -5.41
CA THR A 369 -35.87 28.44 -4.89
C THR A 369 -35.50 27.21 -5.71
N LEU A 370 -34.22 26.86 -5.74
CA LEU A 370 -33.73 25.70 -6.47
C LEU A 370 -34.45 24.40 -6.05
N GLY A 371 -34.59 24.15 -4.75
CA GLY A 371 -35.26 22.97 -4.22
C GLY A 371 -36.73 22.85 -4.64
N LYS A 372 -37.48 23.97 -4.68
CA LYS A 372 -38.87 23.96 -5.17
C LYS A 372 -38.95 23.61 -6.65
N VAL A 373 -38.00 24.08 -7.45
CA VAL A 373 -37.93 23.78 -8.88
C VAL A 373 -37.54 22.34 -9.13
N LEU A 374 -36.58 21.78 -8.36
CA LEU A 374 -36.20 20.37 -8.46
C LEU A 374 -37.39 19.45 -8.17
N VAL A 375 -38.09 19.67 -7.05
CA VAL A 375 -39.28 18.89 -6.68
C VAL A 375 -40.42 19.08 -7.68
N GLY A 376 -40.63 20.30 -8.17
CA GLY A 376 -41.66 20.59 -9.17
C GLY A 376 -41.36 20.04 -10.57
N ALA A 377 -40.09 19.90 -10.92
CA ALA A 377 -39.65 19.26 -12.17
C ALA A 377 -39.80 17.73 -12.10
N ALA A 378 -39.82 17.14 -10.91
CA ALA A 378 -39.93 15.70 -10.72
C ALA A 378 -41.29 15.14 -11.18
N LYS A 379 -41.27 14.04 -11.93
CA LYS A 379 -42.45 13.22 -12.21
C LYS A 379 -42.15 11.78 -11.83
N LYS A 380 -43.04 11.15 -11.07
CA LYS A 380 -42.93 9.74 -10.68
C LYS A 380 -43.86 8.88 -11.53
N ASN A 381 -43.44 7.65 -11.84
CA ASN A 381 -44.29 6.66 -12.50
C ASN A 381 -45.28 6.04 -11.51
N GLU A 382 -46.17 5.17 -11.99
CA GLU A 382 -47.17 4.45 -11.17
C GLU A 382 -46.55 3.58 -10.07
N LYS A 383 -45.27 3.19 -10.23
CA LYS A 383 -44.51 2.42 -9.24
C LYS A 383 -43.77 3.28 -8.21
N GLY A 384 -43.91 4.62 -8.30
CA GLY A 384 -43.27 5.57 -7.40
C GLY A 384 -41.80 5.86 -7.73
N GLU A 385 -41.24 5.31 -8.81
CA GLU A 385 -39.89 5.61 -9.28
C GLU A 385 -39.86 6.94 -10.05
N LEU A 386 -38.73 7.64 -9.99
CA LEU A 386 -38.53 8.89 -10.71
C LEU A 386 -38.47 8.62 -12.22
N GLU A 387 -39.49 9.08 -12.93
CA GLU A 387 -39.70 8.89 -14.36
C GLU A 387 -39.10 10.05 -15.18
N ASP A 388 -39.16 11.25 -14.62
CA ASP A 388 -38.66 12.49 -15.21
C ASP A 388 -38.23 13.46 -14.10
N GLY A 389 -37.32 14.35 -14.41
CA GLY A 389 -36.76 15.30 -13.45
C GLY A 389 -35.61 16.08 -14.04
N TRP A 390 -34.93 16.86 -13.21
CA TRP A 390 -33.75 17.59 -13.64
C TRP A 390 -32.54 16.66 -13.59
N GLU A 391 -31.93 16.42 -14.75
CA GLU A 391 -30.77 15.54 -14.90
C GLU A 391 -29.47 16.25 -14.52
N LEU A 392 -28.64 15.59 -13.71
CA LEU A 392 -27.23 15.94 -13.56
C LEU A 392 -26.46 15.46 -14.79
N LYS A 393 -25.94 16.42 -15.56
CA LYS A 393 -25.24 16.18 -16.84
C LYS A 393 -23.73 15.98 -16.62
N GLU A 394 -22.95 16.16 -17.68
CA GLU A 394 -21.49 16.05 -17.65
C GLU A 394 -20.90 16.96 -16.56
N GLY A 395 -20.09 16.37 -15.68
CA GLY A 395 -19.52 17.05 -14.51
C GLY A 395 -20.41 17.07 -13.26
N TRP A 396 -21.52 16.32 -13.24
CA TRP A 396 -22.43 16.22 -12.09
C TRP A 396 -23.04 17.56 -11.66
N ALA A 397 -23.21 18.45 -12.63
CA ALA A 397 -23.82 19.76 -12.46
C ALA A 397 -25.20 19.84 -13.10
N LEU A 398 -26.04 20.72 -12.54
CA LEU A 398 -27.29 21.13 -13.16
C LEU A 398 -26.99 22.09 -14.30
N GLU A 399 -27.85 22.13 -15.31
CA GLU A 399 -27.76 23.09 -16.41
C GLU A 399 -29.05 23.89 -16.51
N MET A 400 -28.90 25.22 -16.51
CA MET A 400 -29.97 26.17 -16.81
C MET A 400 -29.57 27.09 -17.95
N VAL A 401 -30.56 27.56 -18.70
CA VAL A 401 -30.38 28.44 -19.85
C VAL A 401 -31.00 29.80 -19.52
N GLY A 402 -30.20 30.86 -19.66
CA GLY A 402 -30.64 32.24 -19.54
C GLY A 402 -30.79 32.89 -20.92
N VAL A 403 -31.93 33.53 -21.14
CA VAL A 403 -32.27 34.17 -22.42
C VAL A 403 -32.83 35.58 -22.14
N PRO A 404 -32.46 36.63 -22.90
CA PRO A 404 -33.03 37.96 -22.74
C PRO A 404 -34.56 37.96 -22.90
N ARG A 405 -35.25 38.83 -22.15
CA ARG A 405 -36.67 39.09 -22.32
C ARG A 405 -36.91 39.85 -23.63
N GLY A 406 -37.67 39.24 -24.53
CA GLY A 406 -38.08 39.86 -25.79
C GLY A 406 -38.31 38.82 -26.89
N ASN A 407 -38.65 39.31 -28.07
CA ASN A 407 -39.00 38.45 -29.21
C ASN A 407 -37.87 37.50 -29.61
N GLU A 408 -36.62 37.98 -29.61
CA GLU A 408 -35.44 37.18 -29.94
C GLU A 408 -35.27 35.98 -28.99
N GLY A 409 -35.46 36.22 -27.70
CA GLY A 409 -35.39 35.17 -26.70
C GLY A 409 -36.53 34.17 -26.79
N ASP A 410 -37.75 34.65 -27.00
CA ASP A 410 -38.92 33.79 -27.13
C ASP A 410 -38.84 32.91 -28.41
N GLU A 411 -38.29 33.44 -29.51
CA GLU A 411 -38.04 32.69 -30.74
C GLU A 411 -36.98 31.61 -30.54
N TRP A 412 -35.87 31.94 -29.88
CA TRP A 412 -34.82 30.98 -29.56
C TRP A 412 -35.35 29.83 -28.69
N VAL A 413 -36.11 30.14 -27.64
CA VAL A 413 -36.71 29.13 -26.75
C VAL A 413 -37.72 28.26 -27.48
N ARG A 414 -38.48 28.80 -28.45
CA ARG A 414 -39.39 28.01 -29.29
C ARG A 414 -38.62 26.98 -30.11
N LYS A 415 -37.53 27.40 -30.77
CA LYS A 415 -36.67 26.51 -31.55
C LYS A 415 -36.04 25.43 -30.67
N TRP A 416 -35.50 25.83 -29.51
CA TRP A 416 -34.90 24.88 -28.56
C TRP A 416 -35.91 23.85 -28.05
N LYS A 417 -37.18 24.24 -27.81
CA LYS A 417 -38.25 23.29 -27.46
C LYS A 417 -38.54 22.26 -28.56
N GLU A 418 -38.37 22.62 -29.82
CA GLU A 418 -38.52 21.69 -30.95
C GLU A 418 -37.34 20.71 -30.99
N GLU A 419 -36.10 21.24 -30.89
CA GLU A 419 -34.87 20.44 -30.88
C GLU A 419 -34.84 19.41 -29.72
N VAL A 420 -35.24 19.84 -28.51
CA VAL A 420 -35.30 18.96 -27.33
C VAL A 420 -36.35 17.85 -27.49
N LYS A 421 -37.48 18.12 -28.17
CA LYS A 421 -38.51 17.10 -28.46
C LYS A 421 -38.04 16.08 -29.50
N GLU A 422 -37.20 16.49 -30.43
CA GLU A 422 -36.58 15.62 -31.44
C GLU A 422 -35.43 14.76 -30.88
N GLY A 423 -35.10 14.93 -29.59
CA GLY A 423 -34.06 14.17 -28.90
C GLY A 423 -32.65 14.72 -29.10
N ALA A 424 -32.51 15.93 -29.63
CA ALA A 424 -31.22 16.59 -29.73
C ALA A 424 -30.73 17.00 -28.33
N LYS A 425 -29.54 16.50 -27.93
CA LYS A 425 -28.90 16.83 -26.65
C LYS A 425 -28.00 18.07 -26.71
N ALA A 426 -27.83 18.69 -27.87
CA ALA A 426 -26.90 19.80 -28.03
C ALA A 426 -27.52 21.11 -27.55
N ILE A 427 -27.07 21.59 -26.38
CA ILE A 427 -27.23 22.98 -25.96
C ILE A 427 -25.82 23.54 -26.01
N LEU A 428 -25.56 24.32 -27.08
CA LEU A 428 -24.28 24.83 -27.58
C LEU A 428 -23.69 24.05 -28.77
#